data_AF-A0A7S1RFI7-F1
#
_entry.id   AF-A0A7S1RFI7-F1
#
_cell.length_a   1.000
_cell.length_b   1.000
_cell.length_c   1.000
_cell.angle_alpha   90.00
_cell.angle_beta   90.00
_cell.angle_gamma   90.00
#
_symmetry.space_group_name_H-M   'P 1'
#
loop_
_entity.id
_entity.type
_entity.pdbx_description
1 polymer ?
#
loop_
_entity_poly.entity_id
_entity_poly.type
_entity_poly.pdbx_seq_one_letter_code
_entity_poly.pdbx_strand_id
1 'polypeptide(L)'
;LLHGCRRVLRPGGVLFLCGHFFIGGEISDAALKVHSSLQAWAKEAAKRYPDRTLTWGLHDLQNICKCAKRLGYEIIEQSTIGADWSVLVCRWPFTGRRLSRLVMR
;
A
#
# COMPACT_ATOMS: atom_id res chain seq x y z
N LEU A 1 -1.32 8.07 1.25
CA LEU A 1 0.01 7.48 0.95
C LEU A 1 0.24 7.30 -0.56
N LEU A 2 -0.46 6.36 -1.23
CA LEU A 2 -0.20 5.99 -2.65
C LEU A 2 -0.16 7.18 -3.64
N HIS A 3 -1.13 8.10 -3.56
CA HIS A 3 -1.12 9.32 -4.37
C HIS A 3 0.14 10.18 -4.17
N GLY A 4 0.63 10.27 -2.94
CA GLY A 4 1.85 11.02 -2.62
C GLY A 4 3.07 10.35 -3.22
N CYS A 5 3.19 9.02 -3.09
CA CYS A 5 4.26 8.25 -3.69
C CYS A 5 4.31 8.44 -5.22
N ARG A 6 3.16 8.50 -5.89
CA ARG A 6 3.09 8.71 -7.34
C ARG A 6 3.74 10.02 -7.79
N ARG A 7 3.69 11.07 -6.96
CA ARG A 7 4.27 12.38 -7.28
C ARG A 7 5.78 12.41 -7.21
N VAL A 8 6.40 11.46 -6.51
CA VAL A 8 7.86 11.42 -6.28
C VAL A 8 8.55 10.29 -7.03
N LEU A 9 7.82 9.23 -7.39
CA LEU A 9 8.37 8.11 -8.16
C LEU A 9 8.60 8.50 -9.62
N ARG A 10 9.82 8.27 -10.10
CA ARG A 10 10.16 8.35 -11.52
C ARG A 10 9.55 7.15 -12.28
N PRO A 11 9.40 7.22 -13.62
CA PRO A 11 9.06 6.05 -14.44
C PRO A 11 9.93 4.83 -14.11
N GLY A 12 9.30 3.68 -13.91
CA GLY A 12 9.96 2.46 -13.44
C GLY A 12 10.25 2.39 -11.94
N GLY A 13 10.01 3.48 -11.20
CA GLY A 13 10.22 3.54 -9.75
C GLY A 13 9.34 2.56 -8.99
N VAL A 14 9.87 2.02 -7.88
CA VAL A 14 9.22 0.98 -7.09
C VAL A 14 8.70 1.55 -5.78
N LEU A 15 7.49 1.15 -5.40
CA LEU A 15 6.91 1.29 -4.08
C LEU A 15 6.90 -0.09 -3.42
N PHE A 16 7.58 -0.21 -2.29
CA PHE A 16 7.60 -1.40 -1.46
C PHE A 16 6.78 -1.15 -0.20
N LEU A 17 5.76 -1.97 0.04
CA LEU A 17 4.95 -1.95 1.25
C LEU A 17 5.10 -3.31 1.95
N CYS A 18 5.40 -3.30 3.24
CA CYS A 18 5.46 -4.49 4.07
C CYS A 18 4.79 -4.24 5.42
N GLY A 19 4.25 -5.29 6.02
CA GLY A 19 3.61 -5.19 7.32
C GLY A 19 2.46 -6.17 7.50
N HIS A 20 1.72 -6.01 8.59
CA HIS A 20 0.45 -6.70 8.77
C HIS A 20 -0.65 -5.98 7.97
N PHE A 21 -1.49 -6.76 7.32
CA PHE A 21 -2.66 -6.28 6.58
C PHE A 21 -3.85 -7.21 6.83
N PHE A 22 -5.05 -6.71 6.59
CA PHE A 22 -6.19 -7.60 6.36
C PHE A 22 -6.10 -8.20 4.96
N ILE A 23 -6.54 -9.45 4.79
CA ILE A 23 -6.59 -10.10 3.49
C ILE A 23 -8.04 -10.53 3.21
N GLY A 24 -8.81 -9.67 2.55
CA GLY A 24 -10.16 -10.03 2.09
C GLY A 24 -11.16 -10.30 3.22
N GLY A 25 -10.95 -9.67 4.38
CA GLY A 25 -11.76 -9.88 5.58
C GLY A 25 -11.30 -11.04 6.46
N GLU A 26 -10.38 -11.88 6.00
CA GLU A 26 -9.70 -12.86 6.84
C GLU A 26 -8.56 -12.18 7.62
N ILE A 27 -8.41 -12.58 8.88
CA ILE A 27 -7.39 -12.03 9.77
C ILE A 27 -6.88 -13.10 10.74
N SER A 28 -5.56 -13.15 10.94
CA SER A 28 -4.97 -13.95 12.00
C SER A 28 -5.10 -13.26 13.35
N ASP A 29 -5.11 -14.05 14.44
CA ASP A 29 -5.16 -13.51 15.80
C ASP A 29 -4.05 -12.49 16.09
N ALA A 30 -2.87 -12.70 15.52
CA ALA A 30 -1.75 -11.78 15.63
C ALA A 30 -2.08 -10.43 14.98
N ALA A 31 -2.57 -10.43 13.73
CA ALA A 31 -2.98 -9.21 13.06
C ALA A 31 -4.12 -8.51 13.78
N LEU A 32 -5.07 -9.25 14.38
CA LEU A 32 -6.16 -8.66 15.19
C LEU A 32 -5.62 -7.92 16.41
N LYS A 33 -4.66 -8.52 17.12
CA LYS A 33 -3.97 -7.89 18.27
C LYS A 33 -3.21 -6.63 17.85
N VAL A 34 -2.54 -6.66 16.70
CA VAL A 34 -1.85 -5.47 16.17
C VAL A 34 -2.88 -4.38 15.82
N HIS A 35 -3.97 -4.74 15.14
CA HIS A 35 -5.03 -3.81 14.77
C HIS A 35 -5.65 -3.11 16.00
N SER A 36 -6.02 -3.89 17.01
CA SER A 36 -6.62 -3.35 18.24
C SER A 36 -5.64 -2.46 19.01
N SER A 37 -4.36 -2.84 19.05
CA SER A 37 -3.30 -2.05 19.70
C SER A 37 -3.08 -0.70 18.99
N LEU A 38 -3.07 -0.69 17.65
CA LEU A 38 -2.96 0.55 16.86
C LEU A 38 -4.15 1.48 17.09
N GLN A 39 -5.37 0.93 17.14
CA GLN A 39 -6.56 1.72 17.43
C GLN A 39 -6.56 2.29 18.85
N ALA A 40 -6.14 1.49 19.85
CA ALA A 40 -6.02 1.95 21.23
C ALA A 40 -5.01 3.09 21.35
N TRP A 41 -3.84 2.92 20.72
CA TRP A 41 -2.82 3.97 20.66
C TRP A 41 -3.34 5.24 19.98
N ALA A 42 -4.05 5.12 18.85
CA ALA A 42 -4.61 6.28 18.15
C ALA A 42 -5.63 7.05 18.98
N LYS A 43 -6.51 6.33 19.71
CA LYS A 43 -7.45 6.95 20.65
C LYS A 43 -6.72 7.73 21.74
N GLU A 44 -5.63 7.19 22.26
CA GLU A 44 -4.83 7.85 23.29
C GLU A 44 -4.06 9.06 22.74
N ALA A 45 -3.48 8.94 21.54
CA ALA A 45 -2.82 10.03 20.85
C ALA A 45 -3.78 11.17 20.52
N ALA A 46 -5.03 10.87 20.14
CA ALA A 46 -6.06 11.87 19.88
C ALA A 46 -6.41 12.70 21.13
N LYS A 47 -6.30 12.15 22.35
CA LYS A 47 -6.46 12.93 23.58
C LYS A 47 -5.33 13.93 23.79
N ARG A 48 -4.11 13.57 23.40
CA ARG A 48 -2.91 14.42 23.54
C ARG A 48 -2.81 15.47 22.43
N TYR A 49 -3.35 15.15 21.25
CA TYR A 49 -3.32 15.98 20.06
C TYR A 49 -4.72 16.09 19.44
N PRO A 50 -5.66 16.84 20.07
CA PRO A 50 -7.06 16.89 19.65
C PRO A 50 -7.25 17.41 18.21
N ASP A 51 -6.32 18.25 17.73
CA ASP A 51 -6.35 18.81 16.38
C ASP A 51 -5.92 17.80 15.30
N ARG A 52 -5.44 16.62 15.69
CA ARG A 52 -4.93 15.58 14.78
C ARG A 52 -5.74 14.30 14.94
N THR A 53 -6.67 14.07 14.02
CA THR A 53 -7.34 12.77 13.93
C THR A 53 -6.41 11.73 13.31
N LEU A 54 -5.89 10.81 14.14
CA LEU A 54 -5.12 9.67 13.67
C LEU A 54 -6.06 8.48 13.47
N THR A 55 -6.45 8.20 12.23
CA THR A 55 -7.18 6.95 11.90
C THR A 55 -6.18 5.82 11.68
N TRP A 56 -5.58 5.33 12.76
CA TRP A 56 -4.64 4.21 12.68
C TRP A 56 -5.34 2.88 12.91
N GLY A 57 -4.96 1.92 12.07
CA GLY A 57 -5.42 0.55 12.07
C GLY A 57 -4.82 -0.15 10.87
N LEU A 58 -4.83 -1.48 10.89
CA LEU A 58 -4.44 -2.26 9.72
C LEU A 58 -5.36 -1.94 8.54
N HIS A 59 -4.77 -1.87 7.36
CA HIS A 59 -5.49 -1.67 6.10
C HIS A 59 -5.70 -3.01 5.40
N ASP A 60 -6.75 -3.09 4.59
CA ASP A 60 -6.99 -4.25 3.75
C ASP A 60 -6.10 -4.20 2.48
N LEU A 61 -5.35 -5.28 2.28
CA LEU A 61 -4.39 -5.40 1.20
C LEU A 61 -5.07 -5.41 -0.18
N GLN A 62 -6.23 -6.06 -0.30
CA GLN A 62 -6.98 -6.07 -1.55
C GLN A 62 -7.45 -4.66 -1.93
N ASN A 63 -7.89 -3.87 -0.94
CA ASN A 63 -8.27 -2.47 -1.13
C ASN A 63 -7.07 -1.60 -1.52
N ILE A 64 -5.90 -1.84 -0.92
CA ILE A 64 -4.64 -1.17 -1.32
C ILE A 64 -4.31 -1.52 -2.78
N CYS A 65 -4.35 -2.80 -3.16
CA CYS A 65 -4.09 -3.25 -4.53
C CYS A 65 -5.08 -2.64 -5.53
N LYS A 66 -6.38 -2.60 -5.22
CA LYS A 66 -7.40 -1.93 -6.06
C LYS A 66 -7.09 -0.45 -6.24
N CYS A 67 -6.72 0.24 -5.15
CA CYS A 67 -6.34 1.66 -5.21
C CYS A 67 -5.08 1.87 -6.03
N ALA A 68 -4.03 1.05 -5.85
CA ALA A 68 -2.79 1.12 -6.59
C ALA A 68 -3.03 0.96 -8.10
N LYS A 69 -3.80 -0.07 -8.51
CA LYS A 69 -4.20 -0.29 -9.91
C LYS A 69 -4.96 0.90 -10.47
N ARG A 70 -5.95 1.42 -9.75
CA ARG A 70 -6.72 2.62 -10.15
C ARG A 70 -5.82 3.85 -10.35
N LEU A 71 -4.73 3.95 -9.61
CA LEU A 71 -3.76 5.03 -9.71
C LEU A 71 -2.75 4.85 -10.85
N GLY A 72 -2.76 3.70 -11.53
CA GLY A 72 -1.88 3.37 -12.63
C GLY A 72 -0.61 2.62 -12.22
N TYR A 73 -0.51 2.12 -10.98
CA TYR A 73 0.59 1.25 -10.59
C TYR A 73 0.41 -0.15 -11.17
N GLU A 74 1.53 -0.77 -11.52
CA GLU A 74 1.63 -2.19 -11.82
C GLU A 74 1.92 -2.95 -10.52
N ILE A 75 1.14 -3.99 -10.21
CA ILE A 75 1.44 -4.87 -9.08
C ILE A 75 2.44 -5.92 -9.57
N ILE A 76 3.65 -5.88 -9.04
CA ILE A 76 4.75 -6.78 -9.44
C ILE A 76 4.73 -8.04 -8.58
N GLU A 77 4.56 -7.87 -7.28
CA GLU A 77 4.56 -8.99 -6.33
C GLU A 77 3.58 -8.72 -5.20
N GLN A 78 2.88 -9.77 -4.79
CA GLN A 78 2.11 -9.81 -3.56
C GLN A 78 2.35 -11.17 -2.93
N SER A 79 2.97 -11.19 -1.76
CA SER A 79 3.37 -12.42 -1.07
C SER A 79 3.17 -12.30 0.45
N THR A 80 3.09 -13.44 1.12
CA THR A 80 3.05 -13.53 2.59
C THR A 80 4.41 -14.05 3.06
N ILE A 81 5.00 -13.37 4.05
CA ILE A 81 6.25 -13.74 4.71
C ILE A 81 5.94 -14.19 6.13
N GLY A 82 6.31 -15.43 6.46
CA GLY A 82 5.97 -16.04 7.73
C GLY A 82 4.47 -16.30 7.85
N ALA A 83 3.93 -16.18 9.07
CA ALA A 83 2.52 -16.45 9.31
C ALA A 83 1.60 -15.29 8.88
N ASP A 84 2.02 -14.05 9.10
CA ASP A 84 1.08 -12.91 9.18
C ASP A 84 1.57 -11.62 8.51
N TRP A 85 2.77 -11.61 7.95
CA TRP A 85 3.33 -10.44 7.29
C TRP A 85 3.08 -10.53 5.79
N SER A 86 2.66 -9.43 5.16
CA SER A 86 2.54 -9.39 3.71
C SER A 86 3.52 -8.38 3.13
N VAL A 87 3.96 -8.68 1.91
CA VAL A 87 4.74 -7.80 1.07
C VAL A 87 3.95 -7.50 -0.19
N LEU A 88 3.98 -6.22 -0.57
CA LEU A 88 3.40 -5.72 -1.81
C LEU A 88 4.42 -4.83 -2.52
N VAL A 89 4.78 -5.24 -3.72
CA VAL A 89 5.65 -4.50 -4.62
C VAL A 89 4.83 -3.92 -5.74
N CYS A 90 4.80 -2.59 -5.83
CA CYS A 90 4.14 -1.85 -6.90
C CYS A 90 5.20 -1.11 -7.72
N ARG A 91 5.04 -1.06 -9.04
CA ARG A 91 5.90 -0.29 -9.94
C ARG A 91 5.12 0.82 -10.61
N TRP A 92 5.71 2.01 -10.64
CA TRP A 92 5.22 3.09 -11.48
C TRP A 92 5.58 2.77 -12.94
N PRO A 93 4.62 2.73 -13.87
CA PRO A 93 4.86 2.26 -15.23
C PRO A 93 5.98 3.05 -15.91
N PHE A 94 6.71 2.37 -16.78
CA PHE A 94 7.63 3.04 -17.68
C PHE A 94 6.82 3.86 -18.68
N THR A 95 6.67 5.16 -18.44
CA THR A 95 6.18 6.07 -19.48
C THR A 95 7.30 6.33 -20.46
N GLY A 96 7.53 5.38 -21.37
CA GLY A 96 8.20 5.70 -22.62
C GLY A 96 7.30 6.68 -23.37
N ARG A 97 7.86 7.78 -23.87
CA ARG A 97 7.28 8.40 -25.08
C ARG A 97 7.01 7.23 -26.02
N ARG A 98 5.77 7.05 -26.50
CA ARG A 98 5.50 6.16 -27.61
C ARG A 98 6.59 6.42 -28.64
N LEU A 99 7.47 5.44 -28.86
CA LEU A 99 8.21 5.39 -30.12
C LEU A 99 7.16 5.08 -31.17
N SER A 100 6.49 6.15 -31.61
CA SER A 100 5.65 6.15 -32.78
C SER A 100 6.50 5.60 -33.91
N ARG A 101 6.17 4.38 -34.37
CA ARG A 101 6.53 3.82 -35.67
C ARG A 101 7.98 4.11 -36.13
N LEU A 102 8.89 3.19 -35.85
CA LEU A 102 9.93 2.86 -36.84
C LEU A 102 9.44 1.66 -37.63
N VAL A 103 8.54 1.94 -38.57
CA VAL A 103 8.40 1.14 -39.79
C VAL A 103 9.39 1.77 -40.77
N MET A 104 10.53 1.14 -40.97
CA MET A 104 11.35 1.25 -42.18
C MET A 104 11.77 -0.19 -42.48
N ARG A 105 11.10 -0.84 -43.44
CA ARG A 105 11.56 -0.99 -44.83
C ARG A 105 12.98 -1.51 -44.91
#